data_AF-A0A955L4X6-F1
#
_entry.id   AF-A0A955L4X6-F1
#
_cell.length_a   1.000
_cell.length_b   1.000
_cell.length_c   1.000
_cell.angle_alpha   90.00
_cell.angle_beta   90.00
_cell.angle_gamma   90.00
#
_symmetry.space_group_name_H-M   'P 1'
#
loop_
_entity.id
_entity.type
_entity.pdbx_description
1 polymer ?
#
loop_
_entity_poly.entity_id
_entity_poly.type
_entity_poly.pdbx_seq_one_letter_code
_entity_poly.pdbx_strand_id
1 'polypeptide(L)'
;LHWDFHPMNVLVKNDTYFIIDWIGASSGDPSADIARTVIVLLFSKNEGILKNLDLYAVRKVFVKYYLSETLSLRNISNSEIQKWIPFVAAARLSENLSKPEKNNLLELIDQENARALVDSLF
;
A
#
# COMPACT_ATOMS: atom_id res chain seq x y z
N LEU A 1 11.09 -2.94 8.26
CA LEU A 1 9.93 -2.20 7.74
C LEU A 1 10.40 -0.83 7.33
N HIS A 2 10.06 -0.43 6.12
CA HIS A 2 10.35 0.87 5.55
C HIS A 2 9.32 1.91 5.98
N TRP A 3 8.04 1.51 6.10
CA TRP A 3 6.89 2.38 6.37
C TRP A 3 6.65 3.47 5.34
N ASP A 4 7.26 3.39 4.16
CA ASP A 4 6.92 4.27 3.03
C ASP A 4 7.40 3.67 1.71
N PHE A 5 7.33 2.35 1.60
CA PHE A 5 7.75 1.69 0.39
C PHE A 5 6.72 1.89 -0.72
N HIS A 6 7.13 2.57 -1.80
CA HIS A 6 6.35 2.72 -3.03
C HIS A 6 7.32 3.04 -4.19
N PRO A 7 6.88 2.93 -5.47
CA PRO A 7 7.77 3.07 -6.62
C PRO A 7 8.57 4.37 -6.69
N MET A 8 8.08 5.48 -6.13
CA MET A 8 8.85 6.74 -6.11
C MET A 8 10.04 6.73 -5.14
N ASN A 9 10.08 5.77 -4.21
CA ASN A 9 11.20 5.52 -3.30
C ASN A 9 12.14 4.42 -3.82
N VAL A 10 12.04 4.06 -5.12
CA VAL A 10 12.93 3.11 -5.80
C VAL A 10 13.62 3.81 -6.96
N LEU A 11 14.94 3.98 -6.86
CA LEU A 11 15.77 4.46 -7.96
C LEU A 11 16.33 3.27 -8.74
N VAL A 12 16.44 3.42 -10.06
CA VAL A 12 16.97 2.37 -10.95
C VAL A 12 18.16 2.90 -11.73
N LYS A 13 19.28 2.18 -11.71
CA LYS A 13 20.47 2.46 -12.53
C LYS A 13 21.10 1.15 -13.01
N ASN A 14 21.16 0.93 -14.32
CA ASN A 14 21.78 -0.25 -14.95
C ASN A 14 21.36 -1.56 -14.26
N ASP A 15 20.05 -1.81 -14.17
CA ASP A 15 19.43 -2.98 -13.50
C ASP A 15 19.67 -3.10 -11.98
N THR A 16 20.31 -2.10 -11.37
CA THR A 16 20.45 -2.02 -9.91
C THR A 16 19.33 -1.15 -9.33
N TYR A 17 18.67 -1.68 -8.31
CA TYR A 17 17.61 -0.99 -7.57
C TYR A 17 18.15 -0.42 -6.26
N PHE A 18 17.84 0.84 -5.98
CA PHE A 18 18.19 1.52 -4.74
C PHE A 18 16.91 1.97 -4.06
N ILE A 19 16.67 1.46 -2.85
CA ILE A 19 15.55 1.87 -2.01
C ILE A 19 16.01 3.03 -1.15
N ILE A 20 15.30 4.15 -1.20
CA ILE A 20 15.64 5.41 -0.51
C ILE A 20 14.55 5.81 0.49
N ASP A 21 14.79 6.86 1.27
CA ASP A 21 13.83 7.43 2.23
C ASP A 21 13.47 6.54 3.43
N TRP A 22 14.51 6.05 4.12
CA TRP A 22 14.39 5.18 5.30
C TRP A 22 14.13 5.91 6.63
N ILE A 23 13.64 7.17 6.61
CA ILE A 23 13.61 8.03 7.80
C ILE A 23 12.70 7.51 8.95
N GLY A 24 11.78 6.58 8.65
CA GLY A 24 10.90 5.93 9.63
C GLY A 24 11.20 4.45 9.87
N ALA A 25 12.31 3.91 9.37
CA ALA A 25 12.55 2.48 9.35
C ALA A 25 12.57 1.83 10.73
N SER A 26 11.93 0.67 10.87
CA SER A 26 11.94 -0.11 12.11
C SER A 26 11.85 -1.62 11.88
N SER A 27 12.19 -2.42 12.88
CA SER A 27 12.00 -3.88 12.85
C SER A 27 10.54 -4.25 13.14
N GLY A 28 10.02 -5.27 12.46
CA GLY A 28 8.64 -5.74 12.65
C GLY A 28 8.20 -6.74 11.58
N ASP A 29 6.91 -7.09 11.59
CA ASP A 29 6.29 -8.01 10.63
C ASP A 29 6.28 -7.41 9.21
N PRO A 30 6.93 -8.06 8.21
CA PRO A 30 6.95 -7.58 6.83
C PRO A 30 5.58 -7.36 6.21
N SER A 31 4.56 -8.08 6.68
CA SER A 31 3.17 -7.96 6.22
C SER A 31 2.60 -6.55 6.43
N ALA A 32 3.10 -5.82 7.44
CA ALA A 32 2.73 -4.44 7.69
C ALA A 32 3.17 -3.48 6.56
N ASP A 33 4.38 -3.69 6.03
CA ASP A 33 4.93 -2.87 4.95
C ASP A 33 4.22 -3.16 3.62
N ILE A 34 3.86 -4.43 3.39
CA ILE A 34 3.07 -4.86 2.23
C ILE A 34 1.67 -4.23 2.31
N ALA A 35 0.99 -4.33 3.45
CA ALA A 35 -0.32 -3.71 3.68
C ALA A 35 -0.27 -2.20 3.46
N ARG A 36 0.78 -1.52 3.94
CA ARG A 36 1.00 -0.09 3.68
C ARG A 36 1.21 0.23 2.22
N THR A 37 2.03 -0.54 1.52
CA THR A 37 2.27 -0.37 0.08
C THR A 37 0.96 -0.49 -0.71
N VAL A 38 0.12 -1.48 -0.39
CA VAL A 38 -1.21 -1.66 -1.01
C VAL A 38 -2.09 -0.42 -0.81
N ILE A 39 -2.20 0.07 0.43
CA ILE A 39 -3.03 1.25 0.75
C ILE A 39 -2.52 2.50 0.03
N VAL A 40 -1.20 2.74 0.04
CA VAL A 40 -0.57 3.87 -0.66
C VAL A 40 -0.88 3.80 -2.15
N LEU A 41 -0.68 2.65 -2.79
CA LEU A 41 -0.87 2.50 -4.23
C LEU A 41 -2.32 2.68 -4.66
N LEU A 42 -3.28 2.19 -3.89
CA LEU A 42 -4.70 2.28 -4.24
C LEU A 42 -5.25 3.69 -4.02
N PHE A 43 -4.98 4.29 -2.86
CA PHE A 43 -5.77 5.41 -2.38
C PHE A 43 -5.07 6.77 -2.46
N SER A 44 -3.75 6.83 -2.69
CA SER A 44 -3.06 8.13 -2.71
C SER A 44 -3.63 9.07 -3.76
N LYS A 45 -3.75 10.36 -3.45
CA LYS A 45 -4.26 11.37 -4.39
C LYS A 45 -3.43 11.41 -5.68
N ASN A 46 -4.10 11.70 -6.79
CA ASN A 46 -3.40 12.01 -8.03
C ASN A 46 -2.89 13.46 -8.00
N GLU A 47 -1.71 13.68 -8.56
CA GLU A 47 -1.11 15.01 -8.66
C GLU A 47 -0.84 15.41 -10.11
N GLY A 48 -0.56 16.70 -10.33
CA GLY A 48 -0.21 17.24 -11.64
C GLY A 48 -1.29 17.00 -12.71
N ILE A 49 -0.87 16.49 -13.86
CA ILE A 49 -1.74 16.26 -15.03
C ILE A 49 -2.78 15.16 -14.76
N LEU A 50 -2.50 14.24 -13.82
CA LEU A 50 -3.35 13.09 -13.51
C LEU A 50 -4.45 13.41 -12.48
N LYS A 51 -4.45 14.62 -11.88
CA LYS A 51 -5.30 14.98 -10.73
C LYS A 51 -6.80 14.66 -10.88
N ASN A 52 -7.33 14.72 -12.10
CA ASN A 52 -8.75 14.52 -12.41
C ASN A 52 -9.06 13.13 -13.01
N LEU A 53 -8.06 12.27 -13.17
CA LEU A 53 -8.25 10.93 -13.70
C LEU A 53 -8.61 9.96 -12.57
N ASP A 54 -9.57 9.08 -12.82
CA ASP A 54 -9.76 7.90 -11.98
C ASP A 54 -8.77 6.81 -12.43
N LEU A 55 -7.78 6.53 -11.57
CA LEU A 55 -6.75 5.53 -11.83
C LEU A 55 -6.94 4.27 -10.98
N TYR A 56 -8.06 4.13 -10.27
CA TYR A 56 -8.26 3.05 -9.31
C TYR A 56 -8.12 1.67 -9.97
N ALA A 57 -8.75 1.44 -11.13
CA ALA A 57 -8.66 0.18 -11.85
C ALA A 57 -7.22 -0.15 -12.28
N VAL A 58 -6.47 0.83 -12.77
CA VAL A 58 -5.06 0.66 -13.19
C VAL A 58 -4.18 0.33 -11.99
N ARG A 59 -4.34 1.08 -10.89
CA ARG A 59 -3.63 0.82 -9.62
C ARG A 59 -3.96 -0.55 -9.06
N LYS A 60 -5.22 -0.96 -9.13
CA LYS A 60 -5.65 -2.30 -8.70
C LYS A 60 -4.91 -3.39 -9.49
N VAL A 61 -4.80 -3.27 -10.81
CA VAL A 61 -4.02 -4.21 -11.64
C VAL A 61 -2.57 -4.25 -11.18
N PHE A 62 -1.93 -3.09 -11.00
CA PHE A 62 -0.54 -3.02 -10.52
C PHE A 62 -0.37 -3.69 -9.14
N VAL A 63 -1.29 -3.44 -8.20
CA VAL A 63 -1.27 -4.05 -6.87
C VAL A 63 -1.42 -5.56 -6.94
N LYS A 64 -2.26 -6.10 -7.83
CA LYS A 64 -2.37 -7.56 -8.05
C LYS A 64 -1.03 -8.16 -8.46
N TYR A 65 -0.34 -7.53 -9.41
CA TYR A 65 1.00 -7.99 -9.84
C TYR A 65 2.03 -7.90 -8.71
N TYR A 66 2.07 -6.77 -8.01
CA TYR A 66 2.96 -6.57 -6.85
C TYR A 66 2.75 -7.65 -5.78
N LEU A 67 1.49 -7.93 -5.42
CA LEU A 67 1.16 -8.96 -4.43
C LEU A 67 1.53 -10.35 -4.93
N SER A 68 1.18 -10.71 -6.16
CA SER A 68 1.54 -12.00 -6.76
C SER A 68 3.06 -12.27 -6.68
N GLU A 69 3.88 -11.28 -7.07
CA GLU A 69 5.34 -11.41 -7.03
C GLU A 69 5.89 -11.40 -5.60
N THR A 70 5.35 -10.56 -4.72
CA THR A 70 5.82 -10.50 -3.33
C THR A 70 5.55 -11.81 -2.60
N LEU A 71 4.38 -12.42 -2.83
CA LEU A 71 4.00 -13.69 -2.20
C LEU A 71 4.69 -14.91 -2.82
N SER A 72 5.09 -14.85 -4.09
CA SER A 72 5.91 -15.94 -4.67
C SER A 72 7.32 -15.95 -4.08
N LEU A 73 7.85 -14.79 -3.69
CA LEU A 73 9.19 -14.61 -3.13
C LEU A 73 9.25 -14.72 -1.60
N ARG A 74 8.11 -14.68 -0.90
CA ARG A 74 8.02 -14.61 0.57
C ARG A 74 7.00 -15.62 1.09
N ASN A 75 7.32 -16.27 2.20
CA ASN A 75 6.36 -17.11 2.92
C ASN A 75 5.39 -16.26 3.77
N ILE A 76 4.52 -15.49 3.12
CA ILE A 76 3.50 -14.62 3.73
C ILE A 76 2.15 -15.00 3.13
N SER A 77 1.12 -15.08 3.96
CA SER A 77 -0.25 -15.35 3.53
C SER A 77 -1.05 -14.06 3.35
N ASN A 78 -2.10 -14.12 2.51
CA ASN A 78 -3.07 -13.03 2.36
C ASN A 78 -3.68 -12.62 3.70
N SER A 79 -3.89 -13.60 4.60
CA SER A 79 -4.46 -13.37 5.93
C SER A 79 -3.54 -12.55 6.84
N GLU A 80 -2.22 -12.66 6.68
CA GLU A 80 -1.25 -11.86 7.43
C GLU A 80 -1.28 -10.41 6.96
N ILE A 81 -1.34 -10.18 5.65
CA ILE A 81 -1.49 -8.83 5.08
C ILE A 81 -2.81 -8.20 5.54
N GLN A 82 -3.91 -8.96 5.47
CA GLN A 82 -5.25 -8.51 5.85
C GLN A 82 -5.31 -8.03 7.30
N LYS A 83 -4.65 -8.73 8.24
CA LYS A 83 -4.61 -8.33 9.65
C LYS A 83 -4.01 -6.93 9.84
N TRP A 84 -3.10 -6.51 8.97
CA TRP A 84 -2.44 -5.21 9.07
C TRP A 84 -3.22 -4.05 8.44
N ILE A 85 -4.16 -4.31 7.52
CA ILE A 85 -4.89 -3.27 6.79
C ILE A 85 -5.58 -2.25 7.74
N PRO A 86 -6.36 -2.66 8.77
CA PRO A 86 -7.00 -1.70 9.67
C PRO A 86 -6.01 -0.83 10.45
N PHE A 87 -4.92 -1.43 10.95
CA PHE A 87 -3.91 -0.71 11.73
C PHE A 87 -3.15 0.30 10.88
N VAL A 88 -2.80 -0.09 9.65
CA VAL A 88 -2.13 0.80 8.70
C VAL A 88 -3.07 1.91 8.26
N ALA A 89 -4.34 1.62 7.99
CA ALA A 89 -5.34 2.63 7.66
C ALA A 89 -5.49 3.65 8.80
N ALA A 90 -5.61 3.18 10.03
CA ALA A 90 -5.68 4.03 11.22
C ALA A 90 -4.41 4.88 11.41
N ALA A 91 -3.22 4.30 11.25
CA ALA A 91 -1.96 5.04 11.34
C ALA A 91 -1.89 6.15 10.27
N ARG A 92 -2.30 5.84 9.03
CA ARG A 92 -2.26 6.79 7.90
C ARG A 92 -3.24 7.95 8.06
N LEU A 93 -4.33 7.79 8.81
CA LEU A 93 -5.25 8.89 9.12
C LEU A 93 -4.60 10.04 9.91
N SER A 94 -3.47 9.80 10.58
CA SER A 94 -2.68 10.84 11.25
C SER A 94 -1.88 11.72 10.27
N GLU A 95 -1.77 11.32 9.00
CA GLU A 95 -1.05 12.05 7.96
C GLU A 95 -1.92 13.18 7.35
N ASN A 96 -1.28 14.11 6.63
CA ASN A 96 -1.98 15.21 5.97
C ASN A 96 -2.63 14.77 4.65
N LEU A 97 -3.79 14.12 4.76
CA LEU A 97 -4.52 13.53 3.63
C LEU A 97 -5.69 14.39 3.14
N SER A 98 -6.03 14.24 1.85
CA SER A 98 -7.25 14.80 1.29
C SER A 98 -8.51 14.15 1.88
N LYS A 99 -9.66 14.83 1.80
CA LYS A 99 -10.93 14.30 2.31
C LYS A 99 -11.33 12.95 1.66
N PRO A 100 -11.19 12.75 0.34
CA PRO A 100 -11.46 11.45 -0.29
C PRO A 100 -10.56 10.33 0.24
N GLU A 101 -9.26 10.59 0.41
CA GLU A 101 -8.32 9.63 1.00
C GLU A 101 -8.74 9.22 2.42
N LYS A 102 -9.09 10.19 3.27
CA LYS A 102 -9.56 9.92 4.63
C LYS A 102 -10.81 9.03 4.64
N ASN A 103 -11.77 9.27 3.76
CA ASN A 103 -12.98 8.46 3.68
C ASN A 103 -12.67 7.00 3.33
N ASN A 104 -11.84 6.77 2.30
CA ASN A 104 -11.42 5.41 1.93
C ASN A 104 -10.73 4.69 3.10
N LEU A 105 -9.87 5.39 3.86
CA LEU A 105 -9.19 4.81 5.01
C LEU A 105 -10.12 4.52 6.19
N LEU A 106 -11.11 5.38 6.45
CA LEU A 106 -12.10 5.16 7.50
C LEU A 106 -12.92 3.90 7.24
N GLU A 107 -13.27 3.63 5.99
CA GLU A 107 -13.95 2.38 5.62
C GLU A 107 -13.08 1.15 5.90
N LEU A 108 -11.76 1.25 5.73
CA LEU A 108 -10.81 0.14 5.91
C LEU A 108 -10.41 -0.15 7.36
N ILE A 109 -10.81 0.69 8.33
CA ILE A 109 -10.66 0.37 9.75
C ILE A 109 -11.59 -0.80 10.13
N ASP A 110 -12.72 -0.92 9.45
CA ASP A 110 -13.61 -2.06 9.60
C ASP A 110 -12.97 -3.34 9.05
N GLN A 111 -13.04 -4.43 9.82
CA GLN A 111 -12.40 -5.69 9.47
C GLN A 111 -13.04 -6.38 8.26
N GLU A 112 -14.35 -6.23 8.06
CA GLU A 112 -15.06 -6.82 6.92
C GLU A 112 -14.67 -6.10 5.63
N ASN A 113 -14.57 -4.77 5.65
CA ASN A 113 -14.09 -3.98 4.51
C ASN A 113 -12.61 -4.25 4.21
N ALA A 114 -11.76 -4.35 5.24
CA ALA A 114 -10.36 -4.73 5.08
C ALA A 114 -10.23 -6.11 4.43
N ARG A 115 -11.06 -7.07 4.84
CA ARG A 115 -11.14 -8.40 4.22
C ARG A 115 -11.57 -8.32 2.77
N ALA A 116 -12.67 -7.62 2.49
CA ALA A 116 -13.22 -7.49 1.15
C ALA A 116 -12.22 -6.84 0.18
N LEU A 117 -11.45 -5.86 0.65
CA LEU A 117 -10.37 -5.27 -0.12
C LEU A 117 -9.36 -6.33 -0.53
N VAL A 118 -8.78 -7.05 0.44
CA VAL A 118 -7.74 -8.05 0.22
C VAL A 118 -8.25 -9.19 -0.67
N ASP A 119 -9.44 -9.72 -0.39
CA ASP A 119 -10.05 -10.79 -1.20
C ASP A 119 -10.22 -10.36 -2.66
N SER A 120 -10.51 -9.08 -2.92
CA SER A 120 -10.64 -8.55 -4.28
C SER A 120 -9.30 -8.36 -5.03
N LEU A 121 -8.18 -8.41 -4.31
CA LEU A 121 -6.82 -8.26 -4.85
C LEU A 121 -6.19 -9.58 -5.26
N PHE A 122 -6.72 -10.71 -4.77
CA PHE A 122 -6.39 -12.05 -5.24
C PHE A 122 -7.44 -12.55 -6.25
#